data_AF-A0A7Y5NYT6-F1
#
_entry.id   AF-A0A7Y5NYT6-F1
#
_cell.length_a   1.000
_cell.length_b   1.000
_cell.length_c   1.000
_cell.angle_alpha   90.00
_cell.angle_beta   90.00
_cell.angle_gamma   90.00
#
_symmetry.space_group_name_H-M   'P 1'
#
loop_
_entity.id
_entity.type
_entity.pdbx_description
1 polymer ?
#
loop_
_entity_poly.entity_id
_entity_poly.type
_entity_poly.pdbx_seq_one_letter_code
_entity_poly.pdbx_strand_id
1 'polypeptide(L)'
;MKALKFLPAVALLFVVPAYAQTSNPVAHFTGTDGDWFNAANWSTGSVPGAGTDVVIDGSDVVIDPAQGSAGVAIRDLTVTGGGSLTTLPGTVLETRAEHLSNGGELFFRSSGSLGGTFEFQSACSPTNPTACALEPWSNLKYNPTAQSKRTSVLKSSFPAVALVVQFGLGGVTPASVKRAADGSVELHAGAGHYATLNAETIELGAYLTLALHYDFEPVDGDSFEIIRAKRSLSGEFIDLPEGELVACTDSDVGLYISYAGNAVTLDAEDTDPADCMSVPAVQRVGSRR
;
A
#
# COMPACT_ATOMS: atom_id res chain seq x y z
N MET A 1 13.57 24.45 80.92
CA MET A 1 12.28 24.07 80.29
C MET A 1 12.24 24.64 78.88
N LYS A 2 12.34 23.79 77.85
CA LYS A 2 12.09 24.16 76.44
C LYS A 2 11.15 23.10 75.87
N ALA A 3 9.91 23.51 75.58
CA ALA A 3 8.88 22.64 75.03
C ALA A 3 9.07 22.50 73.52
N LEU A 4 9.37 21.29 73.06
CA LEU A 4 9.50 20.93 71.66
C LEU A 4 8.09 20.74 71.06
N LYS A 5 7.67 21.63 70.18
CA LYS A 5 6.36 21.56 69.50
C LYS A 5 6.45 20.56 68.35
N PHE A 6 5.69 19.47 68.44
CA PHE A 6 5.46 18.56 67.33
C PHE A 6 4.45 19.18 66.35
N LEU A 7 4.88 19.37 65.10
CA LEU A 7 4.00 19.69 63.97
C LEU A 7 3.46 18.38 63.39
N PRO A 8 2.15 18.23 63.17
CA PRO A 8 1.59 17.04 62.53
C PRO A 8 1.92 17.07 61.03
N ALA A 9 2.51 15.99 60.54
CA ALA A 9 2.72 15.78 59.12
C ALA A 9 1.37 15.48 58.45
N VAL A 10 0.85 16.44 57.68
CA VAL A 10 -0.33 16.26 56.83
C VAL A 10 0.12 15.51 55.57
N ALA A 11 -0.23 14.23 55.47
CA ALA A 11 -0.03 13.44 54.27
C ALA A 11 -1.04 13.85 53.20
N LEU A 12 -0.57 14.54 52.15
CA LEU A 12 -1.38 14.90 50.99
C LEU A 12 -1.52 13.66 50.09
N LEU A 13 -2.69 13.01 50.13
CA LEU A 13 -3.05 11.93 49.22
C LEU A 13 -3.39 12.52 47.84
N PHE A 14 -2.47 12.42 46.90
CA PHE A 14 -2.74 12.69 45.48
C PHE A 14 -3.52 11.51 44.90
N VAL A 15 -4.82 11.71 44.69
CA VAL A 15 -5.64 10.78 43.89
C VAL A 15 -5.32 11.05 42.42
N VAL A 16 -4.48 10.22 41.83
CA VAL A 16 -4.24 10.26 40.37
C VAL A 16 -5.47 9.63 39.70
N PRO A 17 -6.21 10.36 38.83
CA PRO A 17 -7.28 9.76 38.07
C PRO A 17 -6.70 8.68 37.17
N ALA A 18 -7.10 7.43 37.38
CA ALA A 18 -6.80 6.34 36.48
C ALA A 18 -7.66 6.53 35.22
N TYR A 19 -7.06 7.07 34.15
CA TYR A 19 -7.67 7.02 32.83
C TYR A 19 -7.68 5.57 32.39
N ALA A 20 -8.85 4.94 32.36
CA ALA A 20 -9.02 3.63 31.77
C ALA A 20 -8.64 3.73 30.29
N GLN A 21 -7.54 3.08 29.89
CA GLN A 21 -7.21 2.90 28.49
C GLN A 21 -8.23 1.92 27.93
N THR A 22 -9.25 2.43 27.25
CA THR A 22 -10.14 1.58 26.45
C THR A 22 -9.29 1.00 25.33
N SER A 23 -9.03 -0.31 25.38
CA SER A 23 -8.47 -1.01 24.24
C SER A 23 -9.39 -0.77 23.04
N ASN A 24 -8.81 -0.37 21.93
CA ASN A 24 -9.59 -0.14 20.73
C ASN A 24 -10.20 -1.46 20.24
N PRO A 25 -11.39 -1.43 19.60
CA PRO A 25 -12.01 -2.63 19.08
C PRO A 25 -11.18 -3.22 17.94
N VAL A 26 -11.00 -4.53 17.96
CA VAL A 26 -10.37 -5.31 16.88
C VAL A 26 -11.44 -6.15 16.20
N ALA A 27 -11.56 -6.00 14.88
CA ALA A 27 -12.46 -6.77 14.03
C ALA A 27 -11.66 -7.71 13.14
N HIS A 28 -11.90 -9.01 13.32
CA HIS A 28 -11.37 -10.04 12.44
C HIS A 28 -12.39 -10.34 11.35
N PHE A 29 -11.92 -10.44 10.11
CA PHE A 29 -12.75 -11.00 9.05
C PHE A 29 -12.89 -12.51 9.27
N THR A 30 -14.10 -13.00 9.39
CA THR A 30 -14.46 -14.41 9.61
C THR A 30 -15.42 -14.94 8.55
N GLY A 31 -15.76 -14.10 7.55
CA GLY A 31 -16.64 -14.42 6.45
C GLY A 31 -16.01 -15.34 5.41
N THR A 32 -16.84 -15.83 4.48
CA THR A 32 -16.38 -16.68 3.36
C THR A 32 -16.76 -16.15 1.98
N ASP A 33 -17.63 -15.13 1.90
CA ASP A 33 -18.09 -14.55 0.62
C ASP A 33 -17.22 -13.36 0.15
N GLY A 34 -16.28 -12.91 1.00
CA GLY A 34 -15.37 -11.80 0.74
C GLY A 34 -15.98 -10.40 0.83
N ASP A 35 -17.27 -10.25 1.14
CA ASP A 35 -17.93 -8.95 1.18
C ASP A 35 -17.55 -8.17 2.47
N TRP A 36 -16.83 -7.05 2.31
CA TRP A 36 -16.49 -6.15 3.42
C TRP A 36 -17.72 -5.59 4.13
N PHE A 37 -18.81 -5.31 3.41
CA PHE A 37 -19.99 -4.63 3.93
C PHE A 37 -21.02 -5.58 4.56
N ASN A 38 -20.83 -6.88 4.45
CA ASN A 38 -21.62 -7.86 5.17
C ASN A 38 -21.18 -7.93 6.65
N ALA A 39 -22.01 -7.36 7.55
CA ALA A 39 -21.73 -7.33 8.99
C ALA A 39 -21.53 -8.73 9.62
N ALA A 40 -22.10 -9.79 9.03
CA ALA A 40 -21.94 -11.16 9.52
C ALA A 40 -20.53 -11.73 9.27
N ASN A 41 -19.75 -11.09 8.39
CA ASN A 41 -18.36 -11.47 8.12
C ASN A 41 -17.36 -10.94 9.15
N TRP A 42 -17.82 -10.16 10.13
CA TRP A 42 -16.94 -9.56 11.12
C TRP A 42 -17.16 -10.17 12.50
N SER A 43 -16.07 -10.46 13.21
CA SER A 43 -16.12 -11.02 14.57
C SER A 43 -16.87 -10.14 15.58
N THR A 44 -17.01 -8.84 15.29
CA THR A 44 -17.75 -7.87 16.10
C THR A 44 -19.25 -7.86 15.82
N GLY A 45 -19.71 -8.57 14.78
CA GLY A 45 -21.09 -8.53 14.28
C GLY A 45 -21.48 -7.21 13.62
N SER A 46 -20.51 -6.38 13.24
CA SER A 46 -20.72 -5.06 12.62
C SER A 46 -19.58 -4.70 11.67
N VAL A 47 -19.87 -3.92 10.63
CA VAL A 47 -18.84 -3.42 9.70
C VAL A 47 -17.87 -2.49 10.43
N PRO A 48 -16.54 -2.67 10.32
CA PRO A 48 -15.55 -1.82 10.97
C PRO A 48 -15.68 -0.34 10.58
N GLY A 49 -15.47 0.55 11.55
CA GLY A 49 -15.45 2.00 11.34
C GLY A 49 -14.11 2.63 11.73
N ALA A 50 -14.02 3.96 11.70
CA ALA A 50 -12.77 4.73 11.78
C ALA A 50 -11.92 4.50 13.06
N GLY A 51 -12.49 3.97 14.14
CA GLY A 51 -11.77 3.65 15.38
C GLY A 51 -11.32 2.20 15.49
N THR A 52 -11.70 1.34 14.55
CA THR A 52 -11.54 -0.12 14.62
C THR A 52 -10.24 -0.57 13.95
N ASP A 53 -9.55 -1.50 14.60
CA ASP A 53 -8.44 -2.24 13.98
C ASP A 53 -8.99 -3.43 13.21
N VAL A 54 -8.57 -3.59 11.97
CA VAL A 54 -9.02 -4.66 11.10
C VAL A 54 -7.90 -5.67 10.90
N VAL A 55 -8.25 -6.95 11.04
CA VAL A 55 -7.36 -8.07 10.77
C VAL A 55 -7.99 -8.97 9.71
N ILE A 56 -7.27 -9.18 8.61
CA ILE A 56 -7.59 -10.14 7.56
C ILE A 56 -6.50 -11.21 7.60
N ASP A 57 -6.89 -12.46 7.93
CA ASP A 57 -5.97 -13.58 8.11
C ASP A 57 -6.43 -14.76 7.24
N GLY A 58 -5.69 -15.02 6.15
CA GLY A 58 -5.98 -16.11 5.21
C GLY A 58 -7.31 -16.03 4.47
N SER A 59 -7.93 -14.84 4.41
CA SER A 59 -9.20 -14.59 3.73
C SER A 59 -9.04 -13.58 2.61
N ASP A 60 -9.82 -13.74 1.53
CA ASP A 60 -9.93 -12.77 0.45
C ASP A 60 -11.09 -11.82 0.71
N VAL A 61 -10.80 -10.53 0.84
CA VAL A 61 -11.79 -9.49 1.16
C VAL A 61 -11.85 -8.46 0.05
N VAL A 62 -13.06 -8.04 -0.30
CA VAL A 62 -13.35 -7.08 -1.35
C VAL A 62 -14.17 -5.92 -0.78
N ILE A 63 -13.68 -4.70 -0.99
CA ILE A 63 -14.47 -3.48 -0.81
C ILE A 63 -15.07 -3.13 -2.18
N ASP A 64 -16.37 -3.38 -2.32
CA ASP A 64 -17.17 -3.03 -3.49
C ASP A 64 -18.10 -1.84 -3.18
N PRO A 65 -17.86 -0.65 -3.76
CA PRO A 65 -18.75 0.50 -3.63
C PRO A 65 -20.19 0.25 -4.10
N ALA A 66 -20.47 -0.79 -4.90
CA ALA A 66 -21.83 -1.17 -5.25
C ALA A 66 -22.59 -1.84 -4.08
N GLN A 67 -21.87 -2.39 -3.11
CA GLN A 67 -22.41 -3.07 -1.93
C GLN A 67 -22.45 -2.16 -0.68
N GLY A 68 -21.73 -1.04 -0.68
CA GLY A 68 -21.64 -0.15 0.48
C GLY A 68 -21.09 1.24 0.20
N SER A 69 -20.43 1.82 1.21
CA SER A 69 -19.85 3.16 1.09
C SER A 69 -18.59 3.15 0.22
N ALA A 70 -18.47 4.09 -0.72
CA ALA A 70 -17.23 4.30 -1.45
C ALA A 70 -16.07 4.76 -0.54
N GLY A 71 -16.37 5.43 0.58
CA GLY A 71 -15.38 5.79 1.59
C GLY A 71 -15.38 4.80 2.75
N VAL A 72 -14.24 4.13 2.98
CA VAL A 72 -14.01 3.23 4.12
C VAL A 72 -12.92 3.83 4.99
N ALA A 73 -13.23 4.10 6.25
CA ALA A 73 -12.27 4.59 7.23
C ALA A 73 -12.16 3.58 8.37
N ILE A 74 -10.93 3.17 8.69
CA ILE A 74 -10.58 2.29 9.81
C ILE A 74 -9.32 2.84 10.49
N ARG A 75 -8.99 2.33 11.68
CA ARG A 75 -7.79 2.80 12.36
C ARG A 75 -6.54 2.12 11.80
N ASP A 76 -6.35 0.83 12.06
CA ASP A 76 -5.20 0.08 11.54
C ASP A 76 -5.70 -1.10 10.70
N LEU A 77 -4.94 -1.47 9.67
CA LEU A 77 -5.19 -2.65 8.85
C LEU A 77 -4.01 -3.61 8.94
N THR A 78 -4.29 -4.86 9.29
CA THR A 78 -3.33 -5.97 9.21
C THR A 78 -3.85 -6.98 8.20
N VAL A 79 -3.03 -7.30 7.19
CA VAL A 79 -3.29 -8.40 6.24
C VAL A 79 -2.19 -9.44 6.39
N THR A 80 -2.55 -10.67 6.74
CA THR A 80 -1.62 -11.75 7.08
C THR A 80 -2.14 -13.12 6.62
N GLY A 81 -1.29 -14.14 6.73
CA GLY A 81 -1.66 -15.55 6.54
C GLY A 81 -2.10 -15.88 5.11
N GLY A 82 -1.56 -15.17 4.11
CA GLY A 82 -2.00 -15.27 2.72
C GLY A 82 -3.33 -14.58 2.42
N GLY A 83 -3.88 -13.80 3.36
CA GLY A 83 -5.10 -13.04 3.12
C GLY A 83 -4.89 -11.89 2.14
N SER A 84 -5.98 -11.41 1.54
CA SER A 84 -5.93 -10.30 0.60
C SER A 84 -7.03 -9.27 0.87
N LEU A 85 -6.74 -7.99 0.60
CA LEU A 85 -7.76 -6.95 0.50
C LEU A 85 -7.71 -6.30 -0.88
N THR A 86 -8.82 -6.40 -1.61
CA THR A 86 -9.03 -5.72 -2.89
C THR A 86 -10.01 -4.56 -2.72
N THR A 87 -9.62 -3.38 -3.20
CA THR A 87 -10.53 -2.23 -3.33
C THR A 87 -10.92 -2.05 -4.80
N LEU A 88 -12.22 -2.03 -5.07
CA LEU A 88 -12.75 -1.85 -6.44
C LEU A 88 -12.81 -0.37 -6.86
N PRO A 89 -12.99 -0.08 -8.16
CA PRO A 89 -12.99 1.29 -8.68
C PRO A 89 -13.92 2.24 -7.94
N GLY A 90 -13.42 3.43 -7.62
CA GLY A 90 -14.15 4.45 -6.88
C GLY A 90 -14.04 4.35 -5.35
N THR A 91 -13.42 3.30 -4.82
CA THR A 91 -13.17 3.17 -3.37
C THR A 91 -12.12 4.17 -2.89
N VAL A 92 -12.29 4.71 -1.69
CA VAL A 92 -11.26 5.44 -0.93
C VAL A 92 -11.12 4.75 0.43
N LEU A 93 -9.95 4.14 0.68
CA LEU A 93 -9.59 3.55 1.96
C LEU A 93 -8.75 4.55 2.77
N GLU A 94 -9.18 4.87 4.00
CA GLU A 94 -8.46 5.71 4.95
C GLU A 94 -8.03 4.88 6.17
N THR A 95 -6.72 4.81 6.40
CA THR A 95 -6.09 4.07 7.50
C THR A 95 -5.06 4.94 8.22
N ARG A 96 -4.80 4.70 9.50
CA ARG A 96 -3.62 5.24 10.18
C ARG A 96 -2.37 4.44 9.84
N ALA A 97 -2.47 3.12 9.91
CA ALA A 97 -1.37 2.22 9.62
C ALA A 97 -1.86 0.99 8.83
N GLU A 98 -1.03 0.53 7.92
CA GLU A 98 -1.20 -0.71 7.15
C GLU A 98 0.02 -1.59 7.38
N HIS A 99 -0.25 -2.84 7.78
CA HIS A 99 0.77 -3.85 8.02
C HIS A 99 0.46 -5.08 7.17
N LEU A 100 1.38 -5.44 6.27
CA LEU A 100 1.31 -6.68 5.52
C LEU A 100 2.40 -7.62 5.99
N SER A 101 2.03 -8.86 6.29
CA SER A 101 2.98 -9.91 6.64
C SER A 101 2.51 -11.29 6.20
N ASN A 102 3.35 -12.31 6.28
CA ASN A 102 2.94 -13.71 6.05
C ASN A 102 2.16 -13.96 4.74
N GLY A 103 2.59 -13.33 3.64
CA GLY A 103 1.92 -13.44 2.33
C GLY A 103 0.65 -12.60 2.19
N GLY A 104 0.39 -11.67 3.12
CA GLY A 104 -0.71 -10.73 3.00
C GLY A 104 -0.56 -9.82 1.79
N GLU A 105 -1.67 -9.57 1.09
CA GLU A 105 -1.67 -8.80 -0.16
C GLU A 105 -2.67 -7.63 -0.15
N LEU A 106 -2.27 -6.50 -0.74
CA LEU A 106 -3.17 -5.36 -1.01
C LEU A 106 -3.27 -5.06 -2.51
N PHE A 107 -4.51 -4.94 -2.98
CA PHE A 107 -4.83 -4.66 -4.37
C PHE A 107 -5.71 -3.40 -4.47
N PHE A 108 -5.17 -2.35 -5.08
CA PHE A 108 -5.91 -1.12 -5.33
C PHE A 108 -6.29 -1.02 -6.81
N ARG A 109 -7.57 -1.19 -7.15
CA ARG A 109 -8.10 -1.13 -8.54
C ARG A 109 -8.86 0.17 -8.76
N SER A 110 -8.21 1.20 -9.27
CA SER A 110 -8.78 2.54 -9.51
C SER A 110 -9.48 3.12 -8.27
N SER A 111 -8.85 2.92 -7.13
CA SER A 111 -9.20 3.38 -5.79
C SER A 111 -8.15 4.36 -5.23
N GLY A 112 -8.47 5.02 -4.12
CA GLY A 112 -7.57 5.88 -3.35
C GLY A 112 -7.20 5.21 -2.03
N SER A 113 -5.97 5.48 -1.55
CA SER A 113 -5.49 4.99 -0.25
C SER A 113 -4.86 6.14 0.53
N LEU A 114 -5.53 6.57 1.59
CA LEU A 114 -5.13 7.69 2.45
C LEU A 114 -4.61 7.13 3.78
N GLY A 115 -3.58 7.74 4.36
CA GLY A 115 -3.13 7.31 5.68
C GLY A 115 -1.73 7.70 6.12
N GLY A 116 -1.32 7.09 7.24
CA GLY A 116 -0.05 7.35 7.93
C GLY A 116 1.07 6.39 7.54
N THR A 117 1.23 5.25 8.20
CA THR A 117 2.38 4.35 7.98
C THR A 117 1.99 3.15 7.12
N PHE A 118 2.82 2.82 6.15
CA PHE A 118 2.75 1.55 5.42
C PHE A 118 4.00 0.74 5.72
N GLU A 119 3.82 -0.39 6.40
CA GLU A 119 4.90 -1.31 6.76
C GLU A 119 4.66 -2.66 6.12
N PHE A 120 5.65 -3.11 5.35
CA PHE A 120 5.72 -4.48 4.89
C PHE A 120 6.72 -5.25 5.75
N GLN A 121 6.28 -6.31 6.39
CA GLN A 121 7.15 -7.24 7.08
C GLN A 121 7.10 -8.58 6.36
N SER A 122 8.20 -8.95 5.68
CA SER A 122 8.25 -10.29 5.08
C SER A 122 8.04 -11.35 6.16
N ALA A 123 7.32 -12.41 5.80
CA ALA A 123 6.98 -13.58 6.64
C ALA A 123 8.18 -14.31 7.26
N CYS A 124 9.39 -13.90 6.88
CA CYS A 124 10.60 -14.61 7.22
C CYS A 124 11.01 -14.30 8.65
N SER A 125 10.75 -15.25 9.53
CA SER A 125 11.49 -15.32 10.78
C SER A 125 12.94 -15.75 10.45
N PRO A 126 13.95 -15.11 11.04
CA PRO A 126 15.33 -15.57 10.91
C PRO A 126 15.53 -16.99 11.47
N THR A 127 14.58 -17.49 12.29
CA THR A 127 14.62 -18.84 12.86
C THR A 127 13.96 -19.91 11.99
N ASN A 128 13.26 -19.57 10.91
CA ASN A 128 12.61 -20.55 10.02
C ASN A 128 12.61 -20.11 8.54
N PRO A 129 13.77 -20.16 7.87
CA PRO A 129 13.91 -19.74 6.47
C PRO A 129 13.16 -20.64 5.48
N THR A 130 12.77 -21.86 5.86
CA THR A 130 11.98 -22.76 4.99
C THR A 130 10.53 -22.36 4.84
N ALA A 131 9.98 -21.54 5.74
CA ALA A 131 8.64 -20.96 5.58
C ALA A 131 8.56 -19.91 4.45
N CYS A 132 9.71 -19.49 3.92
CA CYS A 132 9.84 -18.42 2.95
C CYS A 132 9.81 -18.87 1.47
N ALA A 133 9.95 -20.17 1.20
CA ALA A 133 10.41 -20.66 -0.10
C ALA A 133 9.32 -21.18 -1.05
N LEU A 134 8.03 -21.14 -0.67
CA LEU A 134 7.02 -21.97 -1.35
C LEU A 134 5.92 -21.23 -2.11
N GLU A 135 5.85 -19.91 -2.12
CA GLU A 135 4.72 -19.22 -2.76
C GLU A 135 5.18 -17.91 -3.44
N PRO A 136 4.77 -17.64 -4.70
CA PRO A 136 5.15 -16.46 -5.47
C PRO A 136 4.30 -15.25 -5.09
N TRP A 137 4.71 -14.49 -4.07
CA TRP A 137 3.88 -13.42 -3.52
C TRP A 137 4.09 -12.07 -4.22
N SER A 138 2.98 -11.48 -4.67
CA SER A 138 2.92 -10.08 -5.09
C SER A 138 2.16 -9.28 -4.04
N ASN A 139 2.88 -8.75 -3.05
CA ASN A 139 2.24 -8.24 -1.83
C ASN A 139 1.53 -6.89 -2.02
N LEU A 140 1.88 -6.13 -3.06
CA LEU A 140 1.33 -4.80 -3.27
C LEU A 140 1.14 -4.50 -4.75
N LYS A 141 -0.12 -4.33 -5.17
CA LYS A 141 -0.49 -4.00 -6.56
C LYS A 141 -1.30 -2.72 -6.63
N TYR A 142 -0.77 -1.73 -7.34
CA TYR A 142 -1.45 -0.47 -7.64
C TYR A 142 -1.89 -0.44 -9.10
N ASN A 143 -3.18 -0.30 -9.38
CA ASN A 143 -3.73 -0.41 -10.73
C ASN A 143 -4.84 0.62 -11.00
N PRO A 144 -4.58 1.55 -11.94
CA PRO A 144 -3.89 2.79 -11.62
C PRO A 144 -4.58 3.50 -10.45
N THR A 145 -3.85 3.74 -9.37
CA THR A 145 -4.39 4.31 -8.13
C THR A 145 -3.49 5.37 -7.52
N ALA A 146 -4.10 6.14 -6.63
CA ALA A 146 -3.72 7.49 -6.28
C ALA A 146 -2.76 7.63 -5.08
N GLN A 147 -2.24 8.85 -4.93
CA GLN A 147 -1.28 9.28 -3.89
C GLN A 147 -1.59 8.73 -2.49
N SER A 148 -0.63 7.97 -1.96
CA SER A 148 -0.45 7.84 -0.51
C SER A 148 0.21 9.14 0.04
N LYS A 149 -0.06 9.54 1.29
CA LYS A 149 0.74 10.57 1.99
C LYS A 149 1.39 9.94 3.21
N ARG A 150 2.12 8.84 2.98
CA ARG A 150 2.52 7.92 4.05
C ARG A 150 4.00 7.99 4.37
N THR A 151 4.44 7.50 5.53
CA THR A 151 5.81 6.96 5.61
C THR A 151 5.74 5.53 5.11
N SER A 152 6.46 5.20 4.04
CA SER A 152 6.40 3.88 3.41
C SER A 152 7.76 3.21 3.52
N VAL A 153 7.85 2.11 4.26
CA VAL A 153 9.06 1.28 4.28
C VAL A 153 8.80 0.09 3.35
N LEU A 154 9.34 0.13 2.14
CA LEU A 154 9.25 -0.94 1.14
C LEU A 154 10.53 -1.78 1.17
N LYS A 155 10.89 -2.24 2.37
CA LYS A 155 12.10 -3.01 2.60
C LYS A 155 11.75 -4.45 2.88
N SER A 156 12.33 -5.39 2.15
CA SER A 156 12.44 -6.74 2.67
C SER A 156 13.58 -6.80 3.67
N SER A 157 13.29 -7.25 4.89
CA SER A 157 14.32 -7.53 5.91
C SER A 157 15.24 -8.70 5.53
N PHE A 158 14.93 -9.42 4.44
CA PHE A 158 15.66 -10.61 4.02
C PHE A 158 15.93 -10.60 2.51
N PRO A 159 17.20 -10.67 2.07
CA PRO A 159 17.56 -10.70 0.65
C PRO A 159 17.02 -11.93 -0.09
N ALA A 160 16.64 -12.99 0.65
CA ALA A 160 16.09 -14.22 0.09
C ALA A 160 14.57 -14.19 -0.16
N VAL A 161 13.86 -13.15 0.30
CA VAL A 161 12.43 -12.98 0.01
C VAL A 161 12.18 -11.63 -0.63
N ALA A 162 11.88 -11.71 -1.92
CA ALA A 162 11.49 -10.63 -2.79
C ALA A 162 10.12 -10.06 -2.36
N LEU A 163 10.09 -8.80 -1.91
CA LEU A 163 8.85 -8.02 -2.00
C LEU A 163 8.66 -7.68 -3.47
N VAL A 164 7.49 -7.97 -4.06
CA VAL A 164 7.16 -7.49 -5.41
C VAL A 164 6.16 -6.35 -5.29
N VAL A 165 6.48 -5.20 -5.88
CA VAL A 165 5.58 -4.06 -6.02
C VAL A 165 5.18 -3.95 -7.49
N GLN A 166 3.89 -3.86 -7.76
CA GLN A 166 3.36 -3.68 -9.11
C GLN A 166 2.77 -2.28 -9.28
N PHE A 167 3.15 -1.60 -10.36
CA PHE A 167 2.54 -0.34 -10.81
C PHE A 167 1.80 -0.53 -12.14
N GLY A 168 0.57 -0.03 -12.18
CA GLY A 168 -0.26 0.01 -13.38
C GLY A 168 -0.14 1.34 -14.11
N LEU A 169 0.13 1.29 -15.41
CA LEU A 169 0.10 2.44 -16.33
C LEU A 169 -1.18 2.34 -17.18
N GLY A 170 -2.05 3.33 -17.05
CA GLY A 170 -3.33 3.41 -17.79
C GLY A 170 -3.51 4.72 -18.57
N GLY A 171 -2.43 5.48 -18.74
CA GLY A 171 -2.37 6.78 -19.41
C GLY A 171 -1.18 7.60 -18.93
N VAL A 172 -1.15 8.89 -19.29
CA VAL A 172 0.00 9.80 -19.04
C VAL A 172 -0.22 10.80 -17.89
N THR A 173 -1.36 10.71 -17.18
CA THR A 173 -1.66 11.60 -16.04
C THR A 173 -1.45 10.88 -14.72
N PRO A 174 -0.70 11.42 -13.75
CA PRO A 174 -0.58 10.76 -12.45
C PRO A 174 -1.93 10.67 -11.74
N ALA A 175 -2.27 9.48 -11.23
CA ALA A 175 -3.48 9.30 -10.44
C ALA A 175 -3.39 10.08 -9.11
N SER A 176 -4.50 10.73 -8.71
CA SER A 176 -4.52 11.59 -7.52
C SER A 176 -5.82 11.51 -6.73
N VAL A 177 -5.72 11.78 -5.42
CA VAL A 177 -6.87 11.99 -4.53
C VAL A 177 -6.86 13.44 -4.09
N LYS A 178 -7.97 14.14 -4.28
CA LYS A 178 -8.15 15.52 -3.80
C LYS A 178 -9.29 15.55 -2.80
N ARG A 179 -9.19 16.45 -1.83
CA ARG A 179 -10.32 16.79 -0.97
C ARG A 179 -10.96 18.05 -1.52
N ALA A 180 -12.22 17.97 -1.91
CA ALA A 180 -12.99 19.12 -2.36
C ALA A 180 -13.27 20.09 -1.20
N ALA A 181 -13.75 21.29 -1.53
CA ALA A 181 -14.01 22.34 -0.54
C ALA A 181 -15.09 21.95 0.50
N ASP A 182 -16.01 21.06 0.13
CA ASP A 182 -17.04 20.50 1.02
C ASP A 182 -16.55 19.35 1.89
N GLY A 183 -15.26 18.97 1.77
CA GLY A 183 -14.65 17.86 2.48
C GLY A 183 -14.82 16.50 1.81
N SER A 184 -15.56 16.40 0.70
CA SER A 184 -15.65 15.17 -0.08
C SER A 184 -14.32 14.81 -0.72
N VAL A 185 -14.13 13.53 -1.01
CA VAL A 185 -12.91 13.02 -1.62
C VAL A 185 -13.18 12.77 -3.11
N GLU A 186 -12.41 13.43 -3.96
CA GLU A 186 -12.43 13.27 -5.41
C GLU A 186 -11.24 12.40 -5.85
N LEU A 187 -11.53 11.34 -6.58
CA LEU A 187 -10.53 10.41 -7.12
C LEU A 187 -10.32 10.67 -8.62
N HIS A 188 -9.08 10.91 -9.01
CA HIS A 188 -8.63 10.99 -10.39
C HIS A 188 -7.79 9.73 -10.69
N ALA A 189 -8.46 8.68 -11.15
CA ALA A 189 -7.86 7.38 -11.44
C ALA A 189 -8.61 6.71 -12.61
N GLY A 190 -8.10 5.56 -13.08
CA GLY A 190 -8.66 4.83 -14.22
C GLY A 190 -8.01 5.21 -15.56
N ALA A 191 -8.77 5.12 -16.65
CA ALA A 191 -8.27 5.43 -17.99
C ALA A 191 -7.70 6.86 -18.08
N GLY A 192 -6.59 7.02 -18.80
CA GLY A 192 -5.84 8.27 -18.88
C GLY A 192 -4.89 8.52 -17.71
N HIS A 193 -4.91 7.66 -16.68
CA HIS A 193 -4.10 7.83 -15.48
C HIS A 193 -3.14 6.67 -15.20
N TYR A 194 -2.02 6.93 -14.53
CA TYR A 194 -1.06 5.92 -14.05
C TYR A 194 -0.90 5.95 -12.52
N ALA A 195 -0.53 4.81 -11.94
CA ALA A 195 -0.35 4.65 -10.50
C ALA A 195 0.83 5.46 -9.97
N THR A 196 0.66 6.13 -8.82
CA THR A 196 1.76 6.81 -8.13
C THR A 196 1.76 6.50 -6.63
N LEU A 197 2.94 6.19 -6.09
CA LEU A 197 3.17 6.09 -4.66
C LEU A 197 3.82 7.38 -4.16
N ASN A 198 3.10 8.10 -3.30
CA ASN A 198 3.64 9.28 -2.64
C ASN A 198 3.88 8.96 -1.16
N ALA A 199 4.99 9.43 -0.60
CA ALA A 199 5.33 9.17 0.80
C ALA A 199 6.24 10.28 1.36
N GLU A 200 6.40 10.33 2.69
CA GLU A 200 7.32 11.21 3.40
C GLU A 200 8.75 10.69 3.22
N THR A 201 8.97 9.43 3.59
CA THR A 201 10.23 8.71 3.43
C THR A 201 9.95 7.36 2.76
N ILE A 202 10.85 6.95 1.87
CA ILE A 202 10.83 5.65 1.17
C ILE A 202 12.20 5.00 1.30
N GLU A 203 12.20 3.74 1.72
CA GLU A 203 13.35 2.85 1.62
C GLU A 203 12.99 1.70 0.67
N LEU A 204 13.71 1.58 -0.44
CA LEU A 204 13.51 0.56 -1.47
C LEU A 204 14.40 -0.66 -1.23
N GLY A 205 13.83 -1.83 -1.49
CA GLY A 205 14.49 -3.14 -1.42
C GLY A 205 13.54 -4.24 -1.87
N ALA A 206 12.88 -3.99 -3.01
CA ALA A 206 11.81 -4.79 -3.59
C ALA A 206 12.08 -5.00 -5.09
N TYR A 207 11.41 -5.97 -5.71
CA TYR A 207 11.33 -6.11 -7.15
C TYR A 207 10.19 -5.25 -7.70
N LEU A 208 10.41 -4.66 -8.88
CA LEU A 208 9.41 -3.90 -9.60
C LEU A 208 8.75 -4.77 -10.68
N THR A 209 7.44 -4.67 -10.81
CA THR A 209 6.69 -5.18 -11.97
C THR A 209 5.77 -4.10 -12.51
N LEU A 210 5.51 -4.15 -13.82
CA LEU A 210 4.65 -3.19 -14.50
C LEU A 210 3.47 -3.90 -15.17
N ALA A 211 2.34 -3.21 -15.22
CA ALA A 211 1.17 -3.63 -15.99
C ALA A 211 0.62 -2.47 -16.81
N LEU A 212 0.27 -2.72 -18.07
CA LEU A 212 -0.48 -1.79 -18.91
C LEU A 212 -1.97 -2.07 -18.79
N HIS A 213 -2.75 -1.02 -18.60
CA HIS A 213 -4.20 -1.07 -18.42
C HIS A 213 -4.93 -0.28 -19.49
N TYR A 214 -6.20 -0.61 -19.73
CA TYR A 214 -7.09 0.14 -20.63
C TYR A 214 -6.55 0.27 -22.06
N ASP A 215 -5.83 -0.76 -22.51
CA ASP A 215 -5.16 -0.78 -23.82
C ASP A 215 -4.18 0.40 -23.99
N PHE A 216 -3.68 0.95 -22.88
CA PHE A 216 -2.65 1.99 -22.88
C PHE A 216 -1.35 1.44 -23.46
N GLU A 217 -0.74 2.24 -24.33
CA GLU A 217 0.52 1.94 -24.99
C GLU A 217 1.42 3.17 -24.83
N PRO A 218 2.45 3.10 -23.96
CA PRO A 218 3.46 4.14 -23.84
C PRO A 218 4.11 4.43 -25.19
N VAL A 219 4.48 5.68 -25.42
CA VAL A 219 5.24 6.10 -26.61
C VAL A 219 6.56 6.75 -26.22
N ASP A 220 7.51 6.77 -27.15
CA ASP A 220 8.79 7.48 -26.99
C ASP A 220 8.58 8.91 -26.45
N GLY A 221 9.31 9.24 -25.39
CA GLY A 221 9.26 10.52 -24.69
C GLY A 221 8.21 10.64 -23.58
N ASP A 222 7.36 9.63 -23.36
CA ASP A 222 6.52 9.59 -22.15
C ASP A 222 7.39 9.42 -20.89
N SER A 223 6.96 10.02 -19.78
CA SER A 223 7.65 9.89 -18.48
C SER A 223 6.65 9.70 -17.35
N PHE A 224 6.90 8.71 -16.49
CA PHE A 224 5.99 8.27 -15.44
C PHE A 224 6.68 8.33 -14.07
N GLU A 225 6.33 9.32 -13.26
CA GLU A 225 6.76 9.34 -11.86
C GLU A 225 5.94 8.36 -11.00
N ILE A 226 6.41 7.11 -10.90
CA ILE A 226 5.72 6.05 -10.16
C ILE A 226 5.92 6.18 -8.64
N ILE A 227 6.99 6.83 -8.19
CA ILE A 227 7.27 7.04 -6.77
C ILE A 227 7.74 8.47 -6.51
N ARG A 228 7.22 9.11 -5.46
CA ARG A 228 7.73 10.37 -4.92
C ARG A 228 7.81 10.35 -3.40
N ALA A 229 9.02 10.50 -2.87
CA ALA A 229 9.26 10.84 -1.48
C ALA A 229 9.29 12.37 -1.29
N LYS A 230 8.71 12.87 -0.20
CA LYS A 230 8.77 14.32 0.12
C LYS A 230 10.08 14.69 0.81
N ARG A 231 10.58 13.79 1.66
CA ARG A 231 11.75 14.03 2.51
C ARG A 231 12.97 13.27 2.02
N SER A 232 12.87 11.95 1.88
CA SER A 232 14.01 11.12 1.49
C SER A 232 13.58 9.84 0.78
N LEU A 233 14.25 9.55 -0.33
CA LEU A 233 14.26 8.24 -0.98
C LEU A 233 15.64 7.62 -0.82
N SER A 234 15.70 6.32 -0.50
CA SER A 234 16.96 5.58 -0.43
C SER A 234 16.79 4.14 -0.90
N GLY A 235 17.85 3.55 -1.44
CA GLY A 235 17.81 2.21 -2.03
C GLY A 235 17.32 2.23 -3.48
N GLU A 236 17.27 1.05 -4.09
CA GLU A 236 16.86 0.81 -5.47
C GLU A 236 15.93 -0.41 -5.51
N PHE A 237 15.21 -0.61 -6.60
CA PHE A 237 14.60 -1.91 -6.85
C PHE A 237 15.69 -2.96 -7.11
N ILE A 238 15.44 -4.18 -6.64
CA ILE A 238 16.38 -5.29 -6.78
C ILE A 238 16.57 -5.60 -8.25
N ASP A 239 17.83 -5.73 -8.66
CA ASP A 239 18.26 -6.02 -10.04
C ASP A 239 17.86 -4.92 -11.06
N LEU A 240 17.61 -3.70 -10.61
CA LEU A 240 17.23 -2.55 -11.45
C LEU A 240 18.02 -1.29 -11.05
N PRO A 241 19.32 -1.19 -11.37
CA PRO A 241 20.09 0.03 -11.15
C PRO A 241 19.59 1.20 -12.01
N GLU A 242 20.14 2.40 -11.77
CA GLU A 242 19.88 3.59 -12.60
C GLU A 242 20.06 3.31 -14.10
N GLY A 243 19.04 3.66 -14.89
CA GLY A 243 19.02 3.52 -16.34
C GLY A 243 18.71 2.10 -16.85
N GLU A 244 18.38 1.16 -15.96
CA GLU A 244 18.07 -0.21 -16.38
C GLU A 244 16.71 -0.29 -17.11
N LEU A 245 16.65 -1.16 -18.12
CA LEU A 245 15.41 -1.47 -18.84
C LEU A 245 14.50 -2.34 -17.97
N VAL A 246 13.37 -1.80 -17.53
CA VAL A 246 12.42 -2.49 -16.66
C VAL A 246 11.55 -3.47 -17.45
N ALA A 247 11.05 -3.02 -18.60
CA ALA A 247 10.16 -3.80 -19.45
C ALA A 247 10.06 -3.18 -20.84
N CYS A 248 9.60 -3.95 -21.83
CA CYS A 248 9.28 -3.47 -23.18
C CYS A 248 7.83 -3.73 -23.57
N THR A 249 7.27 -2.82 -24.37
CA THR A 249 5.99 -2.99 -25.05
C THR A 249 6.13 -3.90 -26.29
N ASP A 250 5.01 -4.24 -26.93
CA ASP A 250 5.03 -4.98 -28.20
C ASP A 250 5.43 -4.12 -29.41
N SER A 251 5.55 -2.80 -29.19
CA SER A 251 5.94 -1.80 -30.18
C SER A 251 7.40 -1.36 -30.01
N ASP A 252 8.20 -2.17 -29.30
CA ASP A 252 9.62 -1.94 -29.04
C ASP A 252 9.91 -0.63 -28.28
N VAL A 253 8.95 -0.16 -27.48
CA VAL A 253 9.15 0.95 -26.54
C VAL A 253 9.60 0.37 -25.21
N GLY A 254 10.83 0.68 -24.80
CA GLY A 254 11.38 0.32 -23.51
C GLY A 254 11.00 1.31 -22.42
N LEU A 255 10.83 0.81 -21.19
CA LEU A 255 10.62 1.61 -19.99
C LEU A 255 11.88 1.56 -19.13
N TYR A 256 12.61 2.66 -19.06
CA TYR A 256 13.89 2.76 -18.34
C TYR A 256 13.70 3.43 -16.98
N ILE A 257 14.33 2.90 -15.94
CA ILE A 257 14.17 3.43 -14.58
C ILE A 257 15.18 4.53 -14.25
N SER A 258 14.73 5.59 -13.58
CA SER A 258 15.61 6.60 -13.00
C SER A 258 15.27 6.91 -11.54
N TYR A 259 16.30 7.06 -10.71
CA TYR A 259 16.30 7.37 -9.29
C TYR A 259 16.85 8.78 -9.06
N ALA A 260 16.19 9.79 -9.62
CA ALA A 260 16.62 11.18 -9.50
C ALA A 260 16.06 11.88 -8.24
N GLY A 261 16.95 12.20 -7.29
CA GLY A 261 16.61 12.97 -6.10
C GLY A 261 15.70 12.21 -5.14
N ASN A 262 14.43 12.61 -5.06
CA ASN A 262 13.42 11.97 -4.20
C ASN A 262 12.30 11.30 -5.01
N ALA A 263 12.54 11.00 -6.29
CA ALA A 263 11.57 10.38 -7.18
C ALA A 263 12.13 9.10 -7.81
N VAL A 264 11.23 8.21 -8.21
CA VAL A 264 11.51 7.16 -9.19
C VAL A 264 10.63 7.40 -10.40
N THR A 265 11.27 7.55 -11.55
CA THR A 265 10.60 7.72 -12.84
C THR A 265 10.82 6.51 -13.73
N LEU A 266 9.89 6.31 -14.66
CA LEU A 266 10.07 5.44 -15.81
C LEU A 266 10.01 6.32 -17.05
N ASP A 267 11.04 6.30 -17.86
CA ASP A 267 11.11 7.05 -19.10
C ASP A 267 10.94 6.08 -20.27
N ALA A 268 9.99 6.38 -21.16
CA ALA A 268 9.68 5.58 -22.32
C ALA A 268 10.56 6.02 -23.49
N GLU A 269 11.31 5.08 -24.07
CA GLU A 269 12.21 5.34 -25.19
C GLU A 269 12.05 4.26 -26.27
N ASP A 270 12.21 4.64 -27.54
CA ASP A 270 12.36 3.66 -28.61
C ASP A 270 13.59 2.77 -28.35
N THR A 271 13.40 1.46 -28.33
CA THR A 271 14.42 0.48 -27.96
C THR A 271 14.69 -0.48 -29.12
N ASP A 272 15.93 -0.98 -29.24
CA ASP A 272 16.23 -2.03 -30.21
C ASP A 272 15.41 -3.29 -29.85
N PRO A 273 14.69 -3.91 -30.81
CA PRO A 273 13.90 -5.12 -30.53
C PRO A 273 14.75 -6.25 -29.90
N ALA A 274 16.05 -6.31 -30.21
CA ALA A 274 16.94 -7.30 -29.61
C ALA A 274 17.13 -7.10 -28.10
N ASP A 275 17.15 -5.85 -27.63
CA ASP A 275 17.26 -5.53 -26.20
C ASP A 275 15.95 -5.86 -25.49
N CYS A 276 14.80 -5.62 -26.13
CA CYS A 276 13.48 -5.97 -25.60
C CYS A 276 13.28 -7.47 -25.37
N MET A 277 13.98 -8.33 -26.12
CA MET A 277 13.93 -9.78 -25.92
C MET A 277 14.64 -10.26 -24.65
N SER A 278 15.43 -9.39 -24.01
CA SER A 278 16.20 -9.72 -22.80
C SER A 278 15.45 -9.47 -21.49
N VAL A 279 14.35 -8.71 -21.54
CA VAL A 279 13.56 -8.30 -20.37
C VAL A 279 12.18 -8.94 -20.35
N PRO A 280 11.52 -9.04 -19.18
CA PRO A 280 10.13 -9.48 -19.12
C PRO A 280 9.21 -8.58 -19.95
N ALA A 281 8.31 -9.18 -20.73
CA ALA A 281 7.26 -8.44 -21.42
C ALA A 281 6.34 -7.74 -20.40
N VAL A 282 5.91 -6.50 -20.68
CA VAL A 282 4.96 -5.82 -19.81
C VAL A 282 3.63 -6.59 -19.77
N GLN A 283 3.07 -6.79 -18.57
CA GLN A 283 1.78 -7.46 -18.45
C GLN A 283 0.66 -6.57 -19.00
N ARG A 284 -0.02 -7.00 -20.07
CA ARG A 284 -1.24 -6.33 -20.55
C ARG A 284 -2.46 -6.84 -19.80
N VAL A 285 -3.16 -5.96 -19.11
CA VAL A 285 -4.43 -6.26 -18.43
C VAL A 285 -5.56 -5.70 -19.28
N GLY A 286 -6.08 -6.55 -20.18
CA GLY A 286 -7.20 -6.19 -21.04
C GLY A 286 -8.44 -5.82 -20.23
N SER A 287 -9.22 -4.86 -20.75
CA SER A 287 -10.58 -4.64 -20.27
C SER A 287 -11.40 -5.87 -20.62
N ARG A 288 -11.63 -6.78 -19.66
CA ARG A 288 -12.75 -7.72 -19.81
C ARG A 288 -14.01 -6.87 -19.80
N ARG A 289 -14.54 -6.60 -21.01
CA ARG A 289 -15.84 -5.95 -21.22
C ARG A 289 -16.95 -6.75 -20.58
#